data_AF-A0A1Q5XJ21-F1
#
_entry.id   AF-A0A1Q5XJ21-F1
#
_cell.length_a   1.000
_cell.length_b   1.000
_cell.length_c   1.000
_cell.angle_alpha   90.00
_cell.angle_beta   90.00
_cell.angle_gamma   90.00
#
_symmetry.space_group_name_H-M   'P 1'
#
loop_
_entity.id
_entity.type
_entity.pdbx_description
1 polymer ?
#
loop_
_entity_poly.entity_id
_entity_poly.type
_entity_poly.pdbx_seq_one_letter_code
_entity_poly.pdbx_strand_id
1 'polypeptide(L)'
;MYEFTNVIEEGDTEKMIFYISVANLQINSGILSSRIYEVVDNIIKSFDFDTIVDELGITDAKDLILRIESLKTKMQSVEVIG
;
A
#
# COMPACT_ATOMS: atom_id res chain seq x y z
N MET A 1 11.07 5.20 -19.03
CA MET A 1 9.63 4.93 -18.90
C MET A 1 9.46 3.45 -19.16
N TYR A 2 9.39 2.65 -18.09
CA TYR A 2 9.04 1.24 -18.23
C TYR A 2 7.56 1.12 -17.88
N GLU A 3 6.83 0.59 -18.84
CA GLU A 3 5.41 0.32 -18.83
C GLU A 3 5.08 -0.62 -17.67
N PHE A 4 4.26 -0.15 -16.73
CA PHE A 4 3.47 -1.00 -15.85
C PHE A 4 2.47 -1.74 -16.74
N THR A 5 2.96 -2.82 -17.33
CA THR A 5 2.15 -3.77 -18.08
C THR A 5 1.23 -4.42 -17.06
N ASN A 6 -0.07 -4.25 -17.26
CA ASN A 6 -1.17 -4.83 -16.49
C ASN A 6 -1.11 -6.37 -16.48
N VAL A 7 -0.26 -6.94 -15.64
CA VAL A 7 -0.34 -8.32 -15.15
C VAL A 7 -0.02 -8.23 -13.68
N ILE A 8 -1.01 -8.43 -12.82
CA ILE A 8 -0.78 -8.66 -11.40
C ILE A 8 -0.17 -10.06 -11.33
N GLU A 9 1.13 -10.13 -11.05
CA GLU A 9 1.86 -11.40 -10.94
C GLU A 9 1.58 -12.02 -9.56
N GLU A 10 1.60 -13.35 -9.47
CA GLU A 10 1.53 -14.09 -8.19
C GLU A 10 2.53 -13.47 -7.18
N GLY A 11 2.04 -13.00 -6.03
CA GLY A 11 2.86 -12.34 -5.00
C GLY A 11 2.71 -10.82 -4.92
N ASP A 12 1.99 -10.16 -5.83
CA ASP A 12 1.84 -8.70 -5.80
C ASP A 12 0.92 -8.22 -4.67
N THR A 13 -0.13 -8.99 -4.35
CA THR A 13 -0.99 -8.73 -3.19
C THR A 13 -0.21 -8.90 -1.87
N GLU A 14 0.64 -9.92 -1.75
CA GLU A 14 1.50 -10.10 -0.57
C GLU A 14 2.52 -8.98 -0.43
N LYS A 15 3.16 -8.56 -1.53
CA LYS A 15 4.07 -7.39 -1.53
C LYS A 15 3.33 -6.13 -1.09
N MET A 16 2.12 -5.92 -1.59
CA MET A 16 1.28 -4.79 -1.22
C MET A 16 1.01 -4.78 0.29
N ILE A 17 0.51 -5.89 0.84
CA ILE A 17 0.23 -6.05 2.27
C ILE A 17 1.51 -5.83 3.10
N PHE A 18 2.64 -6.36 2.64
CA PHE A 18 3.93 -6.19 3.29
C PHE A 18 4.33 -4.70 3.38
N TYR A 19 4.32 -3.98 2.27
CA TYR A 19 4.72 -2.56 2.26
C TYR A 19 3.76 -1.66 3.05
N ILE A 20 2.45 -1.92 2.99
CA ILE A 20 1.45 -1.24 3.83
C ILE A 20 1.73 -1.48 5.31
N SER A 21 2.12 -2.71 5.67
CA SER A 21 2.45 -3.07 7.06
C SER A 21 3.73 -2.36 7.52
N VAL A 22 4.78 -2.35 6.69
CA VAL A 22 6.03 -1.64 6.97
C VAL A 22 5.80 -0.14 7.14
N ALA A 23 5.00 0.48 6.26
CA ALA A 23 4.70 1.91 6.36
C ALA A 23 3.94 2.24 7.64
N ASN A 24 2.95 1.43 8.03
CA ASN A 24 2.26 1.61 9.32
C ASN A 24 3.23 1.53 10.51
N LEU A 25 4.17 0.58 10.51
CA LEU A 25 5.17 0.47 11.57
C LEU A 25 6.08 1.69 11.64
N GLN A 26 6.58 2.14 10.49
CA GLN A 26 7.42 3.34 10.42
C GLN A 26 6.65 4.57 10.93
N ILE A 27 5.43 4.79 10.41
CA ILE A 27 4.58 5.91 10.83
C ILE A 27 4.30 5.89 12.32
N ASN A 28 4.03 4.72 12.90
CA ASN A 28 3.82 4.58 14.34
C ASN A 28 5.09 4.89 15.16
N SER A 29 6.27 4.82 14.55
CA SER A 29 7.54 5.28 15.13
C SER A 29 7.82 6.78 14.90
N GLY A 30 6.92 7.49 14.21
CA GLY A 30 6.98 8.94 13.99
C GLY A 30 7.71 9.37 12.72
N ILE A 31 8.26 8.44 11.95
CA ILE A 31 9.04 8.71 10.74
C ILE A 31 8.54 7.85 9.59
N LEU A 32 8.74 8.28 8.35
CA LEU A 32 8.49 7.44 7.18
C LEU A 32 9.65 7.59 6.21
N SER A 33 10.29 6.48 5.85
CA SER A 33 11.37 6.57 4.86
C SER A 33 10.83 6.93 3.48
N SER A 34 11.54 7.79 2.76
CA SER A 34 11.21 8.24 1.39
C SER A 34 10.96 7.06 0.45
N ARG A 35 11.80 6.02 0.53
CA ARG A 35 11.65 4.79 -0.26
C ARG A 35 10.33 4.07 0.01
N ILE A 36 9.91 3.97 1.28
CA ILE A 36 8.64 3.32 1.63
C ILE A 36 7.47 4.23 1.27
N TYR A 37 7.60 5.54 1.44
CA TYR A 37 6.62 6.52 0.99
C TYR A 37 6.32 6.36 -0.50
N GLU A 38 7.34 6.34 -1.36
CA GLU A 38 7.18 6.20 -2.81
C GLU A 38 6.51 4.88 -3.21
N VAL A 39 6.94 3.76 -2.62
CA VAL A 39 6.36 2.44 -2.92
C VAL A 39 4.88 2.40 -2.51
N VAL A 40 4.55 2.90 -1.33
CA VAL A 40 3.18 2.90 -0.83
C VAL A 40 2.29 3.89 -1.58
N ASP A 41 2.81 5.06 -1.95
CA ASP A 41 2.07 6.02 -2.78
C ASP A 41 1.74 5.42 -4.15
N ASN A 42 2.65 4.65 -4.75
CA ASN A 42 2.39 3.92 -5.98
C ASN A 42 1.33 2.82 -5.79
N ILE A 43 1.44 2.00 -4.74
CA ILE A 43 0.44 0.99 -4.38
C ILE A 43 -0.95 1.62 -4.26
N ILE A 44 -1.03 2.76 -3.58
CA ILE A 44 -2.29 3.49 -3.37
C ILE A 44 -2.90 3.95 -4.70
N LYS A 45 -2.06 4.45 -5.62
CA LYS A 45 -2.49 4.94 -6.93
C LYS A 45 -2.90 3.81 -7.87
N SER A 46 -2.31 2.64 -7.74
CA SER A 46 -2.59 1.46 -8.58
C SER A 46 -3.52 0.45 -7.92
N PHE A 47 -4.11 0.78 -6.75
CA PHE A 47 -4.97 -0.14 -6.03
C PHE A 47 -6.26 -0.39 -6.81
N ASP A 48 -6.47 -1.64 -7.22
CA ASP A 48 -7.69 -2.11 -7.86
C ASP A 48 -8.46 -3.03 -6.90
N PHE A 49 -9.62 -2.55 -6.44
CA PHE A 49 -10.41 -3.29 -5.45
C PHE A 49 -10.95 -4.61 -6.00
N ASP A 50 -11.35 -4.65 -7.28
CA ASP A 50 -11.96 -5.85 -7.86
C ASP A 50 -10.94 -6.99 -7.95
N THR A 51 -9.71 -6.70 -8.40
CA THR A 51 -8.64 -7.71 -8.41
C THR A 51 -8.31 -8.22 -6.99
N ILE A 52 -8.27 -7.33 -5.99
CA ILE A 52 -7.99 -7.73 -4.60
C ILE A 52 -9.14 -8.57 -4.00
N VAL A 53 -10.39 -8.30 -4.39
CA VAL A 53 -11.55 -9.12 -4.00
C VAL A 53 -11.44 -10.52 -4.59
N ASP A 54 -10.98 -10.65 -5.83
CA ASP A 54 -10.80 -11.95 -6.48
C ASP A 54 -9.70 -12.79 -5.81
N GLU A 55 -8.63 -12.16 -5.30
CA GLU A 55 -7.52 -12.86 -4.64
C GLU A 55 -7.76 -13.16 -3.15
N LEU A 56 -8.27 -12.19 -2.38
CA LEU A 56 -8.40 -12.30 -0.92
C LEU A 56 -9.83 -12.56 -0.44
N GLY A 57 -10.82 -12.36 -1.31
CA GLY A 57 -12.23 -12.33 -0.93
C GLY A 57 -12.68 -10.97 -0.38
N ILE A 58 -14.00 -10.72 -0.46
CA ILE A 58 -14.60 -9.42 -0.18
C ILE A 58 -14.36 -8.88 1.23
N THR A 59 -14.26 -9.77 2.23
CA THR A 59 -14.06 -9.36 3.63
C THR A 59 -12.66 -8.78 3.83
N ASP A 60 -11.64 -9.49 3.35
CA ASP A 60 -10.24 -9.10 3.53
C ASP A 60 -9.88 -7.92 2.62
N ALA A 61 -10.43 -7.86 1.41
CA ALA A 61 -10.32 -6.70 0.55
C ALA A 61 -10.89 -5.42 1.20
N LYS A 62 -12.02 -5.54 1.91
CA LYS A 62 -12.62 -4.42 2.66
C LYS A 62 -11.77 -4.01 3.88
N ASP A 63 -11.13 -4.94 4.55
CA ASP A 63 -10.20 -4.59 5.63
C ASP A 63 -8.97 -3.86 5.06
N LEU A 64 -8.42 -4.35 3.94
CA LEU A 64 -7.25 -3.75 3.29
C LEU A 64 -7.53 -2.33 2.80
N ILE A 65 -8.67 -2.07 2.16
CA ILE A 65 -9.00 -0.71 1.70
C ILE A 65 -9.14 0.27 2.88
N LEU A 66 -9.73 -0.15 4.01
CA LEU A 66 -9.81 0.69 5.21
C LEU A 66 -8.42 1.02 5.77
N ARG A 67 -7.50 0.04 5.75
CA ARG A 67 -6.10 0.27 6.15
C ARG A 67 -5.40 1.24 5.19
N ILE A 68 -5.64 1.12 3.89
CA ILE A 68 -5.08 2.01 2.87
C ILE A 68 -5.58 3.46 3.06
N GLU A 69 -6.88 3.65 3.28
CA GLU A 69 -7.45 4.99 3.52
C GLU A 69 -6.92 5.62 4.82
N SER A 70 -6.77 4.81 5.87
CA SER A 70 -6.11 5.26 7.10
C SER A 70 -4.66 5.65 6.84
N LEU A 71 -3.93 4.86 6.06
CA LEU A 71 -2.53 5.09 5.73
C LEU A 71 -2.34 6.38 4.92
N LYS A 72 -3.18 6.65 3.92
CA LYS A 72 -3.20 7.91 3.15
C LYS A 72 -3.22 9.13 4.08
N THR A 73 -4.13 9.11 5.06
CA THR A 73 -4.26 10.22 6.02
C THR A 73 -3.02 10.37 6.88
N LYS A 74 -2.48 9.27 7.42
CA LYS A 74 -1.31 9.31 8.28
C LYS A 74 -0.04 9.75 7.55
N MET A 75 0.13 9.32 6.30
CA MET A 75 1.26 9.71 5.44
C MET A 75 1.34 11.22 5.17
N GLN A 76 0.21 11.94 5.26
CA GLN A 76 0.19 13.41 5.13
C GLN A 76 0.69 14.14 6.39
N SER A 77 0.69 13.46 7.54
CA SER A 77 1.02 14.04 8.84
C SER A 77 2.38 13.64 9.40
N VAL A 78 3.01 12.62 8.83
CA VAL A 78 4.28 12.07 9.31
C VAL A 78 5.48 12.77 8.66
N GLU A 79 6.60 12.86 9.39
CA GLU A 79 7.86 13.32 8.83
C GLU A 79 8.43 12.28 7.86
N VAL A 80 8.71 12.69 6.62
CA VAL A 80 9.35 11.85 5.62
C VAL A 80 10.86 12.09 5.63
N ILE A 81 11.62 11.04 5.92
CA ILE A 81 13.09 11.08 5.98
C ILE A 81 13.72 10.39 4.77
N GLY A 82 14.70 11.05 4.17
CA GLY A 82 15.40 10.63 2.95
C GLY A 82 16.79 10.09 3.21
#